data_AF-A0A9W9YHL4-F1
#
_entry.id   AF-A0A9W9YHL4-F1
#
_cell.length_a   1.000
_cell.length_b   1.000
_cell.length_c   1.000
_cell.angle_alpha   90.00
_cell.angle_beta   90.00
_cell.angle_gamma   90.00
#
_symmetry.space_group_name_H-M   'P 1'
#
loop_
_entity.id
_entity.type
_entity.pdbx_description
1 polymer ?
#
loop_
_entity_poly.entity_id
_entity_poly.type
_entity_poly.pdbx_seq_one_letter_code
_entity_poly.pdbx_strand_id
1 'polypeptide(L)'
;MSWNSTQQMRLSVEKDILDSELNGVTWTNPALAGKTQVEWRVNTNNGVSYTLRVYIPESFPNAYPKLVVSHSPRGSLLRKKDGSLLDKTSGNDHTYSPYEGFTQICHFNPNQWSNVNTLCQILLKGRVWLEAYELHRNTGAALDTYLPHMKL
;
A
#
# COMPACT_ATOMS: atom_id res chain seq x y z
N MET A 1 13.19 -18.65 -3.06
CA MET A 1 14.26 -18.73 -2.05
C MET A 1 13.66 -18.38 -0.69
N SER A 2 14.29 -18.80 0.42
CA SER A 2 13.86 -18.40 1.77
C SER A 2 14.59 -17.13 2.22
N TRP A 3 14.03 -16.44 3.22
CA TRP A 3 14.66 -15.28 3.84
C TRP A 3 15.94 -15.68 4.59
N ASN A 4 16.98 -14.84 4.54
CA ASN A 4 18.16 -15.00 5.40
C ASN A 4 17.87 -14.60 6.85
N SER A 5 18.77 -14.90 7.79
CA SER A 5 18.57 -14.65 9.23
C SER A 5 18.28 -13.19 9.56
N THR A 6 19.01 -12.24 8.96
CA THR A 6 18.78 -10.80 9.17
C THR A 6 17.40 -10.37 8.67
N GLN A 7 16.98 -10.88 7.50
CA GLN A 7 15.66 -10.59 6.94
C GLN A 7 14.54 -11.21 7.78
N GLN A 8 14.72 -12.43 8.28
CA GLN A 8 13.77 -13.07 9.18
C GLN A 8 13.58 -12.26 10.47
N MET A 9 14.67 -11.81 11.09
CA MET A 9 14.60 -10.95 12.28
C MET A 9 13.86 -9.65 11.98
N ARG A 10 14.18 -8.99 10.85
CA ARG A 10 13.48 -7.78 10.44
C ARG A 10 11.98 -8.02 10.21
N LEU A 11 11.60 -9.10 9.53
CA LEU A 11 10.20 -9.43 9.28
C LEU A 11 9.44 -9.81 10.57
N SER A 12 10.13 -10.40 11.55
CA SER A 12 9.55 -10.64 12.88
C SER A 12 9.19 -9.33 13.57
N VAL A 13 10.10 -8.34 13.55
CA VAL A 13 9.83 -7.00 14.10
C VAL A 13 8.67 -6.32 13.36
N GLU A 14 8.61 -6.41 12.04
CA GLU A 14 7.47 -5.88 11.27
C GLU A 14 6.16 -6.56 11.68
N LYS A 15 6.17 -7.87 11.90
CA LYS A 15 5.01 -8.62 12.35
C LYS A 15 4.54 -8.14 13.74
N ASP A 16 5.45 -7.96 14.68
CA ASP A 16 5.13 -7.47 16.03
C ASP A 16 4.53 -6.05 16.00
N ILE A 17 5.08 -5.16 15.16
CA ILE A 17 4.53 -3.81 14.95
C ILE A 17 3.13 -3.88 14.33
N LEU A 18 2.93 -4.71 13.30
CA LEU A 18 1.63 -4.81 12.65
C LEU A 18 0.58 -5.42 13.57
N ASP A 19 0.93 -6.45 14.34
CA ASP A 19 0.01 -7.13 15.27
C ASP A 19 -0.34 -6.24 16.49
N SER A 20 0.49 -5.25 16.84
CA SER A 20 0.22 -4.28 17.92
C SER A 20 -0.55 -3.04 17.45
N GLU A 21 -0.27 -2.55 16.23
CA GLU A 21 -0.86 -1.30 15.72
C GLU A 21 -2.15 -1.55 14.91
N LEU A 22 -2.25 -2.68 14.21
CA LEU A 22 -3.31 -2.96 13.24
C LEU A 22 -4.02 -4.28 13.55
N ASN A 23 -5.35 -4.28 13.44
CA ASN A 23 -6.16 -5.49 13.56
C ASN A 23 -6.40 -6.14 12.18
N GLY A 24 -6.36 -7.47 12.14
CA GLY A 24 -6.79 -8.24 10.97
C GLY A 24 -5.81 -8.23 9.79
N VAL A 25 -4.51 -8.06 10.06
CA VAL A 25 -3.45 -8.19 9.06
C VAL A 25 -3.18 -9.67 8.75
N THR A 26 -3.10 -10.03 7.48
CA THR A 26 -2.79 -11.39 7.04
C THR A 26 -1.48 -11.45 6.27
N TRP A 27 -0.75 -12.55 6.44
CA TRP A 27 0.52 -12.80 5.76
C TRP A 27 0.37 -14.01 4.84
N THR A 28 0.71 -13.84 3.56
CA THR A 28 0.71 -14.91 2.57
C THR A 28 2.15 -15.22 2.18
N ASN A 29 2.50 -16.52 2.14
CA ASN A 29 3.86 -16.99 1.86
C ASN A 29 4.96 -16.33 2.73
N PRO A 30 4.81 -16.27 4.07
CA PRO A 30 5.73 -15.51 4.94
C PRO A 30 7.19 -16.00 4.90
N ALA A 31 7.42 -17.27 4.55
CA ALA A 31 8.77 -17.85 4.47
C ALA A 31 9.44 -17.72 3.10
N LEU A 32 8.73 -17.26 2.06
CA LEU A 32 9.22 -17.25 0.67
C LEU A 32 9.62 -15.85 0.23
N ALA A 33 10.93 -15.60 0.18
CA ALA A 33 11.51 -14.34 -0.25
C ALA A 33 11.03 -13.93 -1.65
N GLY A 34 10.62 -12.66 -1.79
CA GLY A 34 10.07 -12.11 -3.03
C GLY A 34 8.65 -12.59 -3.39
N LYS A 35 8.05 -13.48 -2.57
CA LYS A 35 6.67 -13.95 -2.73
C LYS A 35 5.80 -13.65 -1.51
N THR A 36 6.39 -13.17 -0.42
CA THR A 36 5.67 -12.73 0.77
C THR A 36 4.78 -11.53 0.46
N GLN A 37 3.53 -11.61 0.90
CA GLN A 37 2.55 -10.55 0.80
C GLN A 37 1.94 -10.30 2.17
N VAL A 38 1.65 -9.03 2.47
CA VAL A 38 0.95 -8.60 3.68
C VAL A 38 -0.31 -7.88 3.26
N GLU A 39 -1.46 -8.35 3.74
CA GLU A 39 -2.74 -7.74 3.42
C GLU A 39 -3.42 -7.17 4.66
N TRP A 40 -4.10 -6.05 4.46
CA TRP A 40 -4.90 -5.40 5.49
C TRP A 40 -6.23 -4.95 4.91
N ARG A 41 -7.32 -5.49 5.45
CA ARG A 41 -8.67 -5.05 5.11
C ARG A 41 -9.00 -3.80 5.91
N VAL A 42 -9.39 -2.74 5.20
CA VAL A 42 -9.73 -1.44 5.78
C VAL A 42 -11.11 -1.02 5.37
N ASN A 43 -11.80 -0.34 6.27
CA ASN A 43 -13.00 0.42 5.95
C ASN A 43 -12.63 1.90 5.93
N THR A 44 -13.03 2.59 4.87
CA THR A 44 -12.99 4.05 4.83
C THR A 44 -14.03 4.64 5.77
N ASN A 45 -13.91 5.92 6.11
CA ASN A 45 -14.82 6.59 7.03
C ASN A 45 -16.28 6.63 6.52
N ASN A 46 -16.49 6.53 5.20
CA ASN A 46 -17.81 6.41 4.58
C ASN A 46 -18.30 4.94 4.44
N GLY A 47 -17.61 3.98 5.07
CA GLY A 47 -18.05 2.58 5.17
C GLY A 47 -17.68 1.68 4.00
N VAL A 48 -16.86 2.13 3.05
CA VAL A 48 -16.44 1.30 1.91
C VAL A 48 -15.26 0.41 2.31
N SER A 49 -15.39 -0.90 2.10
CA SER A 49 -14.31 -1.86 2.36
C SER A 49 -13.33 -1.96 1.20
N TYR A 50 -12.04 -1.94 1.52
CA TYR A 50 -10.94 -2.22 0.60
C TYR A 50 -9.94 -3.20 1.25
N THR A 51 -9.11 -3.85 0.44
CA THR A 51 -7.92 -4.56 0.92
C THR A 51 -6.68 -3.92 0.33
N LEU A 52 -5.78 -3.48 1.20
CA LEU A 52 -4.44 -3.07 0.85
C LEU A 52 -3.52 -4.28 0.86
N ARG A 53 -2.66 -4.42 -0.14
CA ARG A 53 -1.65 -5.47 -0.22
C ARG A 53 -0.27 -4.88 -0.42
N VAL A 54 0.65 -5.26 0.44
CA VAL A 54 2.08 -5.00 0.31
C VAL A 54 2.78 -6.23 -0.25
N TYR A 55 3.54 -6.05 -1.32
CA TYR A 55 4.44 -7.07 -1.86
C TYR A 55 5.85 -6.80 -1.34
N ILE A 56 6.41 -7.76 -0.59
CA ILE A 56 7.73 -7.64 0.00
C ILE A 56 8.79 -8.15 -1.01
N PRO A 57 9.75 -7.30 -1.45
CA PRO A 57 10.78 -7.72 -2.39
C PRO A 57 11.79 -8.65 -1.72
N GLU A 58 12.41 -9.53 -2.49
CA GLU A 58 13.43 -10.48 -1.99
C GLU A 58 14.63 -9.78 -1.30
N SER A 59 14.94 -8.54 -1.68
CA SER A 59 16.01 -7.73 -1.10
C SER A 59 15.55 -6.84 0.06
N PHE A 60 14.33 -6.98 0.58
CA PHE A 60 13.87 -6.26 1.77
C PHE A 60 14.83 -6.47 2.96
N PRO A 61 15.15 -5.43 3.75
CA PRO A 61 14.64 -4.05 3.70
C PRO A 61 15.43 -3.10 2.77
N ASN A 62 16.40 -3.58 2.00
CA ASN A 62 17.21 -2.72 1.13
C ASN A 62 16.47 -2.25 -0.13
N ALA A 63 15.39 -2.94 -0.52
CA ALA A 63 14.45 -2.48 -1.53
C ALA A 63 13.09 -2.14 -0.91
N TYR A 64 12.45 -1.13 -1.48
CA TYR A 64 11.15 -0.65 -1.02
C TYR A 64 10.01 -1.61 -1.48
N PRO A 65 9.03 -1.89 -0.62
CA PRO A 65 7.85 -2.67 -0.99
C PRO A 65 6.92 -1.96 -1.96
N LYS A 66 6.09 -2.72 -2.67
CA LYS A 66 5.00 -2.17 -3.49
C LYS A 66 3.68 -2.29 -2.76
N LEU A 67 2.85 -1.26 -2.83
CA LEU A 67 1.52 -1.21 -2.22
C LEU A 67 0.46 -1.12 -3.31
N VAL A 68 -0.55 -1.98 -3.25
CA VAL A 68 -1.69 -1.97 -4.18
C VAL A 68 -3.02 -2.08 -3.45
N VAL A 69 -4.11 -1.75 -4.16
CA VAL A 69 -5.48 -2.09 -3.74
C VAL A 69 -5.84 -3.46 -4.33
N SER A 70 -5.70 -4.53 -3.56
CA SER A 70 -5.92 -5.91 -4.03
C SER A 70 -7.39 -6.33 -4.07
N HIS A 71 -8.23 -5.67 -3.26
CA HIS A 71 -9.67 -5.88 -3.28
C HIS A 71 -10.40 -4.55 -3.16
N SER A 72 -11.41 -4.38 -4.01
CA SER A 72 -12.26 -3.20 -4.10
C SER A 72 -13.62 -3.61 -4.64
N PRO A 73 -14.71 -2.97 -4.20
CA PRO A 73 -16.04 -3.21 -4.77
C PRO A 73 -16.17 -2.74 -6.23
N ARG A 74 -15.14 -2.06 -6.76
CA ARG A 74 -15.15 -1.41 -8.09
C ARG A 74 -14.20 -2.06 -9.10
N GLY A 75 -13.64 -3.23 -8.78
CA GLY A 75 -12.70 -3.96 -9.63
C GLY A 75 -11.23 -3.77 -9.22
N SER A 76 -10.32 -4.47 -9.91
CA SER A 76 -8.89 -4.50 -9.58
C SER A 76 -8.14 -3.21 -9.93
N LEU A 77 -8.57 -2.52 -11.00
CA LEU A 77 -8.11 -1.19 -11.36
C LEU A 77 -9.18 -0.17 -10.99
N LEU A 78 -8.84 0.74 -10.09
CA LEU A 78 -9.74 1.78 -9.63
C LEU A 78 -9.98 2.82 -10.72
N ARG A 79 -11.15 3.45 -10.67
CA ARG A 79 -11.54 4.52 -11.62
C ARG A 79 -11.67 5.86 -10.92
N LYS A 80 -11.23 6.91 -11.61
CA LYS A 80 -11.48 8.31 -11.29
C LYS A 80 -12.96 8.64 -11.48
N LYS A 81 -13.42 9.77 -10.92
CA LYS A 81 -14.83 10.18 -11.00
C LYS A 81 -15.35 10.25 -12.44
N ASP A 82 -14.51 10.72 -13.38
CA ASP A 82 -14.82 10.80 -14.81
C ASP A 82 -14.85 9.44 -15.55
N GLY A 83 -14.57 8.34 -14.85
CA GLY A 83 -14.58 6.98 -15.39
C GLY A 83 -13.23 6.50 -15.93
N SER A 84 -12.22 7.38 -16.05
CA SER A 84 -10.87 7.00 -16.45
C SER A 84 -10.19 6.12 -15.40
N LEU A 85 -9.22 5.31 -15.81
CA LEU A 85 -8.53 4.37 -14.92
C LEU A 85 -7.40 5.07 -14.15
N LEU A 86 -7.17 4.59 -12.92
CA LEU A 86 -5.98 4.87 -12.12
C LEU A 86 -4.91 3.80 -12.43
N ASP A 87 -4.44 3.83 -13.68
CA ASP A 87 -3.55 2.83 -14.28
C ASP A 87 -2.23 3.41 -14.81
N LYS A 88 -1.85 4.61 -14.34
CA LYS A 88 -0.63 5.30 -14.76
C LYS A 88 0.06 5.94 -13.57
N THR A 89 1.37 6.16 -13.70
CA THR A 89 2.11 7.00 -12.77
C THR A 89 1.59 8.44 -12.86
N SER A 90 1.11 8.98 -11.74
CA SER A 90 0.50 10.31 -11.67
C SER A 90 0.75 10.90 -10.29
N GLY A 91 1.41 12.07 -10.26
CA GLY A 91 1.58 12.84 -9.01
C GLY A 91 0.24 13.31 -8.45
N ASN A 92 -0.66 13.78 -9.32
CA ASN A 92 -1.99 14.26 -8.94
C ASN A 92 -2.87 13.18 -8.30
N ASP A 93 -2.64 11.91 -8.68
CA ASP A 93 -3.41 10.77 -8.20
C ASP A 93 -2.66 9.94 -7.15
N HIS A 94 -1.39 10.27 -6.90
CA HIS A 94 -0.49 9.48 -6.04
C HIS A 94 -0.48 8.00 -6.41
N THR A 95 -0.37 7.69 -7.70
CA THR A 95 -0.31 6.34 -8.23
C THR A 95 0.99 6.08 -8.98
N TYR A 96 1.35 4.80 -9.08
CA TYR A 96 2.34 4.28 -10.02
C TYR A 96 1.63 3.46 -11.11
N SER A 97 2.37 3.04 -12.14
CA SER A 97 1.88 2.03 -13.09
C SER A 97 1.37 0.78 -12.34
N PRO A 98 0.31 0.11 -12.84
CA PRO A 98 -0.27 -1.06 -12.19
C PRO A 98 0.76 -2.13 -11.87
N TYR A 99 0.54 -2.81 -10.76
CA TYR A 99 1.35 -3.95 -10.36
C TYR A 99 0.45 -5.17 -10.16
N GLU A 100 0.79 -6.27 -10.83
CA GLU A 100 -0.01 -7.51 -10.83
C GLU A 100 -1.50 -7.29 -11.20
N GLY A 101 -1.79 -6.30 -12.06
CA GLY A 101 -3.15 -5.97 -12.49
C GLY A 101 -3.97 -5.13 -11.51
N PHE A 102 -3.34 -4.60 -10.45
CA PHE A 102 -3.97 -3.75 -9.43
C PHE A 102 -3.47 -2.31 -9.49
N THR A 103 -4.31 -1.37 -9.06
CA THR A 103 -3.89 0.04 -8.87
C THR A 103 -2.81 0.11 -7.81
N GLN A 104 -1.61 0.56 -8.21
CA GLN A 104 -0.47 0.74 -7.31
C GLN A 104 -0.48 2.14 -6.72
N ILE A 105 -0.38 2.23 -5.40
CA ILE A 105 -0.36 3.49 -4.65
C ILE A 105 1.09 3.94 -4.45
N CYS A 106 1.33 5.24 -4.65
CA CYS A 106 2.55 5.90 -4.23
C CYS A 106 2.53 6.09 -2.70
N HIS A 107 3.53 5.58 -1.99
CA HIS A 107 3.58 5.64 -0.53
C HIS A 107 4.88 6.25 0.01
N PHE A 108 6.01 6.07 -0.67
CA PHE A 108 7.28 6.72 -0.32
C PHE A 108 8.02 7.16 -1.58
N ASN A 109 8.81 8.23 -1.45
CA ASN A 109 9.83 8.54 -2.44
C ASN A 109 10.90 7.42 -2.37
N PRO A 110 11.17 6.69 -3.46
CA PRO A 110 12.15 5.61 -3.46
C PRO A 110 13.53 6.04 -2.96
N ASN A 111 13.93 7.29 -3.17
CA ASN A 111 15.21 7.83 -2.72
C ASN A 111 15.28 8.13 -1.21
N GLN A 112 14.13 8.10 -0.52
CA GLN A 112 14.03 8.31 0.93
C GLN A 112 13.71 7.01 1.68
N TRP A 113 13.55 5.90 0.96
CA TRP A 113 13.37 4.60 1.59
C TRP A 113 14.65 4.20 2.33
N SER A 114 14.48 3.73 3.56
CA SER A 114 15.55 3.24 4.40
C SER A 114 15.07 2.08 5.26
N ASN A 115 16.01 1.39 5.89
CA ASN A 115 15.70 0.30 6.80
C ASN A 115 14.99 0.74 8.09
N VAL A 116 14.77 2.04 8.35
CA VAL A 116 13.95 2.48 9.49
C VAL A 116 12.47 2.60 9.15
N ASN A 117 12.09 2.56 7.87
CA ASN A 117 10.70 2.63 7.45
C ASN A 117 9.99 1.28 7.62
N THR A 118 8.74 1.29 8.10
CA THR A 118 7.99 0.05 8.45
C THR A 118 6.86 -0.26 7.48
N LEU A 119 6.44 -1.53 7.42
CA LEU A 119 5.25 -1.95 6.69
C LEU A 119 3.98 -1.29 7.23
N CYS A 120 3.94 -1.02 8.53
CA CYS A 120 2.84 -0.28 9.16
C CYS A 120 2.72 1.13 8.58
N GLN A 121 3.82 1.87 8.42
CA GLN A 121 3.81 3.18 7.76
C GLN A 121 3.29 3.11 6.31
N ILE A 122 3.68 2.08 5.55
CA ILE A 122 3.19 1.87 4.17
C ILE A 122 1.67 1.65 4.17
N LEU A 123 1.17 0.76 5.02
CA LEU A 123 -0.26 0.43 5.13
C LEU A 123 -1.10 1.62 5.58
N LEU A 124 -0.64 2.39 6.58
CA LEU A 124 -1.32 3.59 7.05
C LEU A 124 -1.40 4.67 5.96
N LYS A 125 -0.33 4.84 5.16
CA LYS A 125 -0.38 5.73 3.98
C LYS A 125 -1.40 5.26 2.95
N GLY A 126 -1.48 3.94 2.70
CA GLY A 126 -2.52 3.35 1.87
C GLY A 126 -3.93 3.66 2.38
N ARG A 127 -4.15 3.58 3.70
CA ARG A 127 -5.45 3.93 4.31
C ARG A 127 -5.81 5.39 4.08
N VAL A 128 -4.88 6.31 4.31
CA VAL A 128 -5.09 7.75 4.04
C VAL A 128 -5.37 8.00 2.56
N TRP A 129 -4.67 7.32 1.65
CA TRP A 129 -4.93 7.39 0.22
C TRP A 129 -6.34 6.93 -0.14
N LEU A 130 -6.87 5.88 0.49
CA LEU A 130 -8.23 5.41 0.26
C LEU A 130 -9.30 6.41 0.73
N GLU A 131 -9.08 7.12 1.83
CA GLU A 131 -9.97 8.22 2.24
C GLU A 131 -9.98 9.35 1.20
N ALA A 132 -8.80 9.75 0.72
CA ALA A 132 -8.67 10.73 -0.36
C ALA A 132 -9.33 10.25 -1.66
N TYR A 133 -9.23 8.95 -1.96
CA TYR A 133 -9.88 8.36 -3.12
C TYR A 133 -11.40 8.46 -3.04
N GLU A 134 -12.00 8.15 -1.88
CA GLU A 134 -13.45 8.31 -1.69
C GLU A 134 -13.90 9.78 -1.81
N LEU A 135 -13.10 10.72 -1.30
CA LEU A 135 -13.36 12.16 -1.50
C LEU A 135 -13.25 12.56 -2.97
N HIS A 136 -12.25 12.07 -3.70
CA HIS A 136 -12.12 12.26 -5.15
C HIS A 136 -13.34 11.70 -5.89
N ARG A 137 -13.81 10.49 -5.53
CA ARG A 137 -14.99 9.87 -6.13
C ARG A 137 -16.24 10.72 -5.94
N ASN A 138 -16.38 11.37 -4.78
CA ASN A 138 -17.51 12.24 -4.48
C ASN A 138 -17.40 13.60 -5.21
N THR A 139 -16.23 14.23 -5.15
CA THR A 139 -16.05 15.64 -5.57
C THR A 139 -15.57 15.77 -7.02
N GLY A 140 -14.61 14.95 -7.43
CA GLY A 140 -13.85 15.06 -8.67
C GLY A 140 -12.52 15.80 -8.54
N ALA A 141 -12.24 16.41 -7.38
CA ALA A 141 -10.95 17.06 -7.12
C ALA A 141 -9.81 16.03 -7.12
N ALA A 142 -8.60 16.44 -7.52
CA ALA A 142 -7.44 15.56 -7.55
C ALA A 142 -7.14 14.96 -6.17
N LEU A 143 -6.59 13.74 -6.12
CA LEU A 143 -6.23 13.12 -4.83
C LEU A 143 -5.19 13.93 -4.08
N ASP A 144 -4.24 14.55 -4.79
CA ASP A 144 -3.22 15.44 -4.23
C ASP A 144 -3.80 16.63 -3.44
N THR A 145 -5.02 17.08 -3.75
CA THR A 145 -5.73 18.10 -2.96
C THR A 145 -5.97 17.65 -1.51
N TYR A 146 -6.13 16.35 -1.28
CA TYR A 146 -6.44 15.75 0.03
C TYR A 146 -5.22 15.07 0.67
N LEU A 147 -4.17 14.82 -0.11
CA LEU A 147 -2.94 14.20 0.31
C LEU A 147 -1.87 15.28 0.36
N PRO A 148 -1.79 16.08 1.45
CA PRO A 148 -0.69 17.03 1.57
C PRO A 148 0.62 16.27 1.41
N HIS A 149 1.60 16.84 0.72
CA HIS A 149 2.93 16.27 0.61
C HIS A 149 3.46 16.00 2.03
N MET A 150 3.28 14.76 2.50
CA MET A 150 3.65 14.35 3.84
C MET A 150 5.17 14.35 3.88
N LYS A 151 5.74 15.45 4.39
CA LYS A 151 7.11 15.49 4.86
C LYS A 151 7.18 14.59 6.08
N LEU A 152 7.44 13.30 5.86
CA LEU A 152 7.98 12.42 6.90
C LEU A 152 9.51 12.58 6.88
#